data_AF-A0A9P6V3Q6-F1
#
_entry.id   AF-A0A9P6V3Q6-F1
#
_cell.length_a   1.000
_cell.length_b   1.000
_cell.length_c   1.000
_cell.angle_alpha   90.00
_cell.angle_beta   90.00
_cell.angle_gamma   90.00
#
_symmetry.space_group_name_H-M   'P 1'
#
loop_
_entity.id
_entity.type
_entity.pdbx_description
1 polymer ?
#
loop_
_entity_poly.entity_id
_entity_poly.type
_entity_poly.pdbx_seq_one_letter_code
_entity_poly.pdbx_strand_id
1 'polypeptide(L)' 'TWTPDQYDRTSDPHITAHRLTPAIAQRIKLELNTFKSQEMLVHQESRVNTHFFA' A
#
# COMPACT_ATOMS: atom_id res chain seq x y z
N THR A 1 -13.73 7.87 25.88
CA THR A 1 -13.55 7.19 24.58
C THR A 1 -14.92 6.79 24.07
N TRP A 2 -15.25 7.04 22.79
CA TRP A 2 -16.59 6.77 22.24
C TRP A 2 -16.84 5.28 21.99
N THR A 3 -18.06 4.81 22.25
CA THR A 3 -18.51 3.44 21.98
C THR A 3 -18.77 3.22 20.48
N PRO A 4 -18.77 1.98 19.97
CA PRO A 4 -19.09 1.69 18.57
C PRO A 4 -20.46 2.23 18.12
N ASP A 5 -21.45 2.28 19.02
CA ASP A 5 -22.80 2.75 18.70
C ASP A 5 -22.90 4.28 18.63
N GLN A 6 -21.89 4.99 19.14
CA GLN A 6 -21.85 6.46 19.17
C GLN A 6 -21.30 7.06 17.87
N TYR A 7 -20.66 6.26 17.01
CA TYR A 7 -20.22 6.70 15.69
C TYR A 7 -19.94 5.54 14.75
N ASP A 8 -20.29 5.72 13.48
CA ASP A 8 -20.04 4.73 12.44
C ASP A 8 -18.53 4.64 12.12
N ARG A 9 -17.99 3.42 12.20
CA ARG A 9 -16.60 3.08 11.84
C ARG A 9 -16.50 2.38 10.49
N THR A 10 -17.63 2.19 9.81
CA THR A 10 -17.68 1.56 8.50
C THR A 10 -16.90 2.44 7.52
N SER A 11 -16.02 1.82 6.72
CA SER A 11 -15.30 2.54 5.68
C SER A 11 -16.22 2.93 4.53
N ASP A 12 -15.83 3.95 3.75
CA ASP A 12 -16.51 4.28 2.50
C ASP A 12 -16.64 3.03 1.60
N PRO A 13 -17.82 2.68 1.09
CA PRO A 13 -17.99 1.56 0.18
C PRO A 13 -17.12 1.64 -1.10
N HIS A 14 -16.68 2.85 -1.48
CA HIS A 14 -15.83 3.14 -2.63
C HIS A 14 -14.35 3.28 -2.26
N ILE A 15 -13.81 2.40 -1.41
CA ILE A 15 -12.38 2.41 -1.10
C ILE A 15 -11.52 2.31 -2.37
N THR A 16 -10.39 3.01 -2.37
CA THR A 16 -9.46 3.05 -3.51
C THR A 16 -9.07 1.66 -4.01
N ALA A 17 -8.92 0.68 -3.10
CA ALA A 17 -8.59 -0.70 -3.45
C ALA A 17 -9.65 -1.36 -4.35
N HIS A 18 -10.94 -1.05 -4.17
CA HIS A 18 -12.03 -1.59 -4.99
C HIS A 18 -12.08 -0.94 -6.39
N ARG A 19 -11.37 0.19 -6.59
CA ARG A 19 -11.31 0.91 -7.86
C ARG A 19 -10.02 0.66 -8.64
N LEU A 20 -9.20 -0.28 -8.18
CA LEU A 20 -7.96 -0.66 -8.85
C LEU A 20 -8.25 -1.38 -10.15
N THR A 21 -8.09 -0.67 -11.27
CA THR A 21 -8.00 -1.32 -12.58
C THR A 21 -6.64 -2.01 -12.72
N PRO A 22 -6.51 -3.04 -13.59
CA PRO A 22 -5.23 -3.69 -13.83
C PRO A 22 -4.11 -2.70 -14.23
N ALA A 23 -4.44 -1.67 -15.02
CA ALA A 23 -3.50 -0.63 -15.42
C ALA A 23 -3.00 0.21 -14.24
N ILE A 24 -3.92 0.63 -13.35
CA ILE A 24 -3.55 1.41 -12.15
C ILE A 24 -2.73 0.54 -11.19
N ALA A 25 -3.10 -0.73 -11.00
CA ALA A 25 -2.35 -1.65 -10.16
C ALA A 25 -0.91 -1.84 -10.67
N GLN A 26 -0.72 -1.99 -11.99
CA GLN A 26 0.61 -2.07 -12.59
C GLN A 26 1.44 -0.80 -12.36
N ARG A 27 0.83 0.38 -12.52
CA ARG A 27 1.49 1.65 -12.23
C ARG A 27 1.94 1.73 -10.77
N ILE A 28 1.09 1.35 -9.82
CA ILE A 28 1.41 1.35 -8.38
C ILE A 28 2.56 0.39 -8.08
N LYS A 29 2.58 -0.80 -8.67
CA LYS A 29 3.68 -1.77 -8.50
C LYS A 29 5.02 -1.19 -8.93
N LEU A 30 5.07 -0.55 -10.11
CA LEU A 30 6.28 0.07 -10.63
C LEU A 30 6.77 1.20 -9.72
N GLU A 31 5.85 2.07 -9.30
CA GLU A 31 6.15 3.17 -8.38
C GLU A 31 6.71 2.66 -7.04
N LEU A 32 6.11 1.61 -6.46
CA LEU A 32 6.60 0.98 -5.25
C LEU A 32 7.97 0.32 -5.41
N ASN A 33 8.26 -0.30 -6.56
CA ASN A 33 9.57 -0.87 -6.83
C ASN A 33 10.66 0.24 -6.89
N THR A 34 10.36 1.36 -7.54
CA THR A 34 11.25 2.52 -7.57
C THR A 34 11.50 3.06 -6.17
N PHE A 35 10.43 3.30 -5.40
CA PHE A 35 10.54 3.76 -4.02
C PHE A 35 11.40 2.82 -3.16
N LYS A 36 11.13 1.51 -3.22
CA LYS A 36 11.87 0.49 -2.44
C LYS A 36 13.35 0.39 -2.80
N SER A 37 13.73 0.73 -4.04
CA SER A 37 15.11 0.61 -4.51
C SER A 37 15.91 1.90 -4.36
N GLN A 38 15.26 3.07 -4.45
CA GLN A 38 15.94 4.36 -4.52
C GLN A 38 15.78 5.21 -3.25
N GLU A 39 14.65 5.11 -2.56
CA GLU A 39 14.29 6.03 -1.48
C GLU A 39 14.17 5.35 -0.11
N MET A 40 13.66 4.12 -0.08
CA MET A 40 13.41 3.40 1.17
C MET A 40 14.73 2.96 1.80
N LEU A 41 15.06 3.55 2.95
CA LEU A 41 16.22 3.15 3.74
C LEU A 41 15.99 1.76 4.35
N VAL A 42 16.80 0.80 3.92
CA VAL A 42 16.81 -0.57 4.45
C VAL A 42 18.22 -0.91 4.91
N HIS A 43 18.33 -1.46 6.12
CA HIS A 43 19.58 -1.98 6.64
C HIS A 43 20.19 -2.99 5.66
N GLN A 44 21.52 -2.94 5.47
CA GLN A 44 22.20 -3.67 4.39
C GLN A 44 21.88 -5.18 4.39
N GLU A 45 21.93 -5.81 5.56
CA GLU A 45 21.62 -7.24 5.73
C GLU A 45 20.15 -7.57 5.49
N SER A 46 19.26 -6.60 5.69
CA SER A 46 17.82 -6.78 5.52
C SER A 46 17.35 -6.52 4.10
N ARG A 47 18.21 -6.01 3.19
CA ARG A 47 17.82 -5.68 1.81
C ARG A 47 17.29 -6.88 1.04
N VAL A 48 17.76 -8.08 1.36
CA VAL A 48 17.31 -9.34 0.75
C VAL A 48 15.83 -9.65 1.06
N ASN A 49 15.30 -9.07 2.14
CA ASN A 49 13.91 -9.26 2.56
C ASN A 49 12.95 -8.24 1.92
N THR A 50 13.46 -7.27 1.16
CA THR A 50 12.62 -6.28 0.48
C THR A 50 11.84 -6.94 -0.66
N HIS A 51 10.53 -7.04 -0.52
CA HIS A 51 9.66 -7.63 -1.56
C HIS A 51 9.47 -6.68 -2.75
N PHE A 52 9.84 -7.12 -3.95
CA PHE A 52 9.56 -6.42 -5.22
C PHE A 52 8.42 -7.10 -5.98
N PHE A 53 7.71 -6.32 -6.79
CA PHE A 53 6.64 -6.81 -7.65
C PHE A 53 7.18 -7.16 -9.05
N ALA A 54 6.69 -8.25 -9.63
CA ALA A 54 6.89 -8.62 -11.04
C ALA A 54 5.78 -8.06 -11.94
#